data_AF-A0A1A5YFL7-F1
#
_entry.id   AF-A0A1A5YFL7-F1
#
_cell.length_a   1.000
_cell.length_b   1.000
_cell.length_c   1.000
_cell.angle_alpha   90.00
_cell.angle_beta   90.00
_cell.angle_gamma   90.00
#
_symmetry.space_group_name_H-M   'P 1'
#
loop_
_entity.id
_entity.type
_entity.pdbx_description
1 polymer ?
#
loop_
_entity_poly.entity_id
_entity_poly.type
_entity_poly.pdbx_seq_one_letter_code
_entity_poly.pdbx_strand_id
1 'polypeptide(L)'
;MTRSSEQRILVYTRKPNGDYTSSLSNSIHFAYSGKDGQFVPVNRNYGILFPEATVDERNVILEKGVTHPYLFRTSSGGFGIIAVRVAAEGKDDEESKGCLILWTSDDLIDFTCHGLVRLHPHLFVREAACAYLPDEQLYEILWRGSDGQAYRSCITDLLQPEGMSAPVPAEELQAAPTVSDLEGIYPGNCLTVESDCWQRFCAFWTPLRNTELYAPAAVKAASQQEVDEVMATAVYSDGSTAAKRVLWESGHVDFSTPGTYTVKGRALHKKYPFPLASGFADPVIMLWEDTYYYLATNDNNNNIGFYVRESPSIEGLFEPGYNEALILDINEEKGFIQTFWAPEFHWIGGELYILFAVGGRQWGPQCHMMKLKKGGAISNPPDWEEPVRVKRRDGSFLAEDGITLDMTYFKADGVSCVLWSYRKGIGTPLDTGSMIYIATIEENNPAVLTSEPVLLTRPLFGWENIQGTINNEGPYPLITEDHVYIAYSGGAAGGYTYAVGLLSIPRGGDFLDAGAWRKAGTPVLSYYSANGVYGPGHNSFFRDADGEVMMLYHGEQELVKSGRRCTAMHRVHFNAKGEPVFDVIGEYDLKAELCELSIEVEVG
;
A
#
# COMPACT_ATOMS: atom_id res chain seq x y z
N MET A 1 39.62 15.65 13.41
CA MET A 1 38.61 14.96 14.24
C MET A 1 37.27 15.65 13.97
N THR A 2 36.54 15.17 12.97
CA THR A 2 35.14 15.56 12.76
C THR A 2 34.36 15.11 13.99
N ARG A 3 33.69 16.04 14.70
CA ARG A 3 32.73 15.66 15.74
C ARG A 3 31.76 14.66 15.11
N SER A 4 31.71 13.44 15.64
CA SER A 4 30.61 12.52 15.33
C SER A 4 29.32 13.29 15.62
N SER A 5 28.55 13.63 14.58
CA SER A 5 27.23 14.23 14.79
C SER A 5 26.41 13.21 15.56
N GLU A 6 25.86 13.61 16.70
CA GLU A 6 24.97 12.74 17.48
C GLU A 6 23.84 12.24 16.56
N GLN A 7 23.66 10.93 16.53
CA GLN A 7 22.62 10.28 15.73
C GLN A 7 21.30 10.40 16.48
N ARG A 8 20.43 11.24 15.95
CA ARG A 8 19.21 11.67 16.61
C ARG A 8 18.00 11.39 15.74
N ILE A 9 16.90 11.01 16.38
CA ILE A 9 15.58 10.86 15.78
C ILE A 9 14.66 11.90 16.39
N LEU A 10 14.03 12.70 15.53
CA LEU A 10 12.99 13.66 15.88
C LEU A 10 11.64 12.99 15.64
N VAL A 11 10.74 13.11 16.62
CA VAL A 11 9.32 12.77 16.46
C VAL A 11 8.50 14.05 16.39
N TYR A 12 7.52 14.11 15.49
CA TYR A 12 6.68 15.31 15.30
C TYR A 12 5.33 14.95 14.69
N THR A 13 4.40 15.91 14.71
CA THR A 13 3.22 15.90 13.81
C THR A 13 3.32 17.06 12.83
N ARG A 14 2.50 17.07 11.79
CA ARG A 14 2.49 18.14 10.79
C ARG A 14 1.37 19.14 11.03
N LYS A 15 1.58 20.37 10.57
CA LYS A 15 0.50 21.34 10.37
C LYS A 15 -0.27 20.94 9.12
N PRO A 16 -1.61 20.86 9.18
CA PRO A 16 -2.39 20.63 7.98
C PRO A 16 -2.18 21.80 7.00
N ASN A 17 -2.17 21.49 5.71
CA ASN A 17 -2.13 22.48 4.64
C ASN A 17 -3.09 22.07 3.51
N GLY A 18 -3.10 22.79 2.39
CA GLY A 18 -4.04 22.55 1.29
C GLY A 18 -4.09 21.10 0.80
N ASP A 19 -2.91 20.46 0.72
CA ASP A 19 -2.73 19.15 0.08
C ASP A 19 -2.36 18.05 1.09
N TYR A 20 -2.32 18.38 2.38
CA TYR A 20 -2.01 17.46 3.47
C TYR A 20 -2.98 17.74 4.61
N THR A 21 -4.10 17.01 4.61
CA THR A 21 -5.26 17.26 5.49
C THR A 21 -4.96 16.94 6.96
N SER A 22 -5.88 17.33 7.86
CA SER A 22 -5.78 16.96 9.29
C SER A 22 -5.74 15.45 9.53
N SER A 23 -6.42 14.64 8.72
CA SER A 23 -6.41 13.17 8.81
C SER A 23 -5.01 12.59 8.56
N LEU A 24 -4.20 13.25 7.74
CA LEU A 24 -2.79 12.88 7.53
C LEU A 24 -1.84 13.60 8.47
N SER A 25 -2.13 14.85 8.86
CA SER A 25 -1.23 15.67 9.68
C SER A 25 -1.27 15.32 11.15
N ASN A 26 -2.43 14.83 11.64
CA ASN A 26 -2.60 14.29 12.98
C ASN A 26 -2.17 12.83 13.04
N SER A 27 -0.96 12.56 12.58
CA SER A 27 -0.27 11.26 12.66
C SER A 27 1.17 11.51 13.10
N ILE A 28 1.87 10.46 13.52
CA ILE A 28 3.27 10.58 13.94
C ILE A 28 4.17 10.51 12.73
N HIS A 29 5.08 11.48 12.64
CA HIS A 29 6.16 11.55 11.67
C HIS A 29 7.50 11.44 12.38
N PHE A 30 8.51 11.04 11.60
CA PHE A 30 9.89 10.98 12.08
C PHE A 30 10.85 11.65 11.11
N ALA A 31 11.96 12.15 11.65
CA ALA A 31 13.11 12.61 10.89
C ALA A 31 14.39 12.17 11.59
N TYR A 32 15.45 11.91 10.82
CA TYR A 32 16.77 11.59 11.38
C TYR A 32 17.73 12.77 11.19
N SER A 33 18.69 12.94 12.09
CA SER A 33 19.76 13.94 11.92
C SER A 33 20.76 13.50 10.84
N GLY A 34 20.84 14.26 9.76
CA GLY A 34 21.83 14.15 8.70
C GLY A 34 23.25 14.51 9.14
N LYS A 35 24.21 14.34 8.22
CA LYS A 35 25.65 14.56 8.47
C LYS A 35 25.99 16.02 8.80
N ASP A 36 25.19 16.94 8.31
CA ASP A 36 25.27 18.39 8.57
C ASP A 36 24.50 18.81 9.83
N GLY A 37 23.87 17.86 10.53
CA GLY A 37 23.07 18.07 11.72
C GLY A 37 21.62 18.47 11.45
N GLN A 38 21.23 18.67 10.18
CA GLN A 38 19.84 18.94 9.78
C GLN A 38 18.99 17.67 9.82
N PHE A 39 17.74 17.78 10.21
CA PHE A 39 16.75 16.71 10.18
C PHE A 39 16.24 16.47 8.77
N VAL A 40 16.32 15.21 8.34
CA VAL A 40 15.77 14.71 7.08
C VAL A 40 14.53 13.89 7.40
N PRO A 41 13.34 14.27 6.90
CA PRO A 41 12.12 13.53 7.15
C PRO A 41 12.18 12.18 6.46
N VAL A 42 11.64 11.15 7.11
CA VAL A 42 11.53 9.82 6.53
C VAL A 42 10.13 9.55 6.00
N ASN A 43 9.93 8.43 5.28
CA ASN A 43 8.68 8.09 4.61
C ASN A 43 8.14 9.23 3.73
N ARG A 44 9.06 9.97 3.07
CA ARG A 44 8.75 11.15 2.25
C ARG A 44 7.89 12.20 2.97
N ASN A 45 8.03 12.28 4.29
CA ASN A 45 7.25 13.14 5.19
C ASN A 45 5.75 12.81 5.22
N TYR A 46 5.36 11.59 4.83
CA TYR A 46 4.04 11.02 5.05
C TYR A 46 3.94 10.43 6.46
N GLY A 47 2.73 10.38 7.01
CA GLY A 47 2.46 9.84 8.35
C GLY A 47 2.92 8.40 8.48
N ILE A 48 3.45 8.04 9.66
CA ILE A 48 3.95 6.70 9.96
C ILE A 48 3.06 5.98 10.97
N LEU A 49 2.70 6.63 12.08
CA LEU A 49 1.79 6.04 13.07
C LEU A 49 0.45 6.77 13.07
N PHE A 50 -0.59 6.02 12.75
CA PHE A 50 -1.97 6.46 12.81
C PHE A 50 -2.67 5.71 13.94
N PRO A 51 -3.40 6.39 14.84
CA PRO A 51 -4.31 5.69 15.72
C PRO A 51 -5.46 5.10 14.88
N GLU A 52 -5.93 3.92 15.27
CA GLU A 52 -7.16 3.39 14.68
C GLU A 52 -8.37 4.21 15.12
N ALA A 53 -9.26 4.44 14.17
CA ALA A 53 -10.61 4.92 14.41
C ALA A 53 -11.37 3.93 15.30
N THR A 54 -12.32 4.44 16.10
CA THR A 54 -13.24 3.58 16.84
C THR A 54 -14.53 3.37 16.06
N VAL A 55 -15.21 2.25 16.30
CA VAL A 55 -16.50 1.94 15.68
C VAL A 55 -17.57 2.00 16.76
N ASP A 56 -18.60 2.80 16.55
CA ASP A 56 -19.68 2.93 17.52
C ASP A 56 -20.71 1.78 17.43
N GLU A 57 -21.67 1.77 18.35
CA GLU A 57 -22.73 0.76 18.41
C GLU A 57 -23.66 0.72 17.18
N ARG A 58 -23.62 1.76 16.34
CA ARG A 58 -24.38 1.87 15.09
C ARG A 58 -23.56 1.44 13.89
N ASN A 59 -22.34 0.91 14.12
CA ASN A 59 -21.37 0.50 13.11
C ASN A 59 -20.84 1.66 12.25
N VAL A 60 -20.74 2.86 12.85
CA VAL A 60 -20.18 4.06 12.23
C VAL A 60 -18.73 4.26 12.69
N ILE A 61 -17.85 4.60 11.75
CA ILE A 61 -16.43 4.84 12.02
C ILE A 61 -16.22 6.27 12.53
N LEU A 62 -15.56 6.40 13.68
CA LEU A 62 -15.22 7.67 14.32
C LEU A 62 -13.72 7.92 14.17
N GLU A 63 -13.37 8.78 13.21
CA GLU A 63 -11.97 9.15 12.90
C GLU A 63 -11.20 9.60 14.15
N LYS A 64 -9.97 9.09 14.28
CA LYS A 64 -9.01 9.49 15.31
C LYS A 64 -7.71 9.96 14.66
N GLY A 65 -7.02 10.86 15.35
CA GLY A 65 -5.67 11.30 15.04
C GLY A 65 -4.85 11.46 16.31
N VAL A 66 -3.60 11.88 16.19
CA VAL A 66 -2.73 12.21 17.31
C VAL A 66 -2.04 13.55 17.16
N THR A 67 -1.73 14.17 18.30
CA THR A 67 -0.93 15.39 18.40
C THR A 67 0.09 15.26 19.54
N HIS A 68 1.08 16.15 19.57
CA HIS A 68 2.09 16.23 20.64
C HIS A 68 2.75 14.87 20.97
N PRO A 69 3.38 14.20 19.99
CA PRO A 69 4.02 12.93 20.25
C PRO A 69 5.30 13.12 21.07
N TYR A 70 5.64 12.12 21.88
CA TYR A 70 6.86 12.12 22.67
C TYR A 70 7.49 10.73 22.67
N LEU A 71 8.75 10.65 22.24
CA LEU A 71 9.56 9.46 22.10
C LEU A 71 10.49 9.29 23.31
N PHE A 72 10.52 8.12 23.93
CA PHE A 72 11.31 7.82 25.12
C PHE A 72 11.88 6.40 25.11
N ARG A 73 12.79 6.08 26.05
CA ARG A 73 13.34 4.73 26.22
C ARG A 73 12.50 3.90 27.19
N THR A 74 12.23 2.66 26.83
CA THR A 74 11.58 1.70 27.73
C THR A 74 12.60 1.10 28.69
N SER A 75 12.10 0.49 29.77
CA SER A 75 12.91 -0.30 30.72
C SER A 75 13.67 -1.46 30.08
N SER A 76 13.23 -1.97 28.92
CA SER A 76 13.90 -3.02 28.15
C SER A 76 15.01 -2.50 27.22
N GLY A 77 15.19 -1.17 27.12
CA GLY A 77 16.14 -0.54 26.20
C GLY A 77 15.56 -0.21 24.81
N GLY A 78 14.34 -0.66 24.53
CA GLY A 78 13.58 -0.27 23.34
C GLY A 78 13.01 1.15 23.43
N PHE A 79 11.95 1.40 22.67
CA PHE A 79 11.34 2.71 22.48
C PHE A 79 9.86 2.69 22.86
N GLY A 80 9.42 3.76 23.51
CA GLY A 80 8.02 4.05 23.74
C GLY A 80 7.66 5.38 23.09
N ILE A 81 6.43 5.49 22.60
CA ILE A 81 5.88 6.74 22.08
C ILE A 81 4.52 6.96 22.71
N ILE A 82 4.37 8.10 23.39
CA ILE A 82 3.07 8.58 23.86
C ILE A 82 2.62 9.76 23.00
N ALA A 83 1.31 9.90 22.81
CA ALA A 83 0.73 11.06 22.15
C ALA A 83 -0.67 11.38 22.68
N VAL A 84 -1.12 12.60 22.44
CA VAL A 84 -2.50 13.01 22.73
C VAL A 84 -3.39 12.57 21.57
N ARG A 85 -4.32 11.64 21.82
CA ARG A 85 -5.31 11.22 20.82
C ARG A 85 -6.39 12.29 20.67
N VAL A 86 -6.67 12.66 19.42
CA VAL A 86 -7.64 13.68 19.02
C VAL A 86 -8.70 13.06 18.10
N ALA A 87 -9.87 13.69 18.01
CA ALA A 87 -10.90 13.34 17.05
C ALA A 87 -10.62 13.99 15.68
N ALA A 88 -11.54 13.81 14.74
CA ALA A 88 -11.52 14.49 13.43
C ALA A 88 -11.16 15.98 13.55
N GLU A 89 -10.38 16.47 12.59
CA GLU A 89 -9.86 17.86 12.54
C GLU A 89 -8.95 18.27 13.70
N GLY A 90 -8.56 17.36 14.59
CA GLY A 90 -7.70 17.66 15.74
C GLY A 90 -8.45 18.17 16.97
N LYS A 91 -9.76 17.91 17.06
CA LYS A 91 -10.60 18.27 18.21
C LYS A 91 -10.38 17.33 19.39
N ASP A 92 -10.83 17.75 20.57
CA ASP A 92 -10.85 16.90 21.76
C ASP A 92 -11.65 15.61 21.49
N ASP A 93 -11.04 14.47 21.81
CA ASP A 93 -11.68 13.15 21.74
C ASP A 93 -12.19 12.76 23.13
N GLU A 94 -13.51 12.75 23.31
CA GLU A 94 -14.11 12.41 24.61
C GLU A 94 -13.76 10.99 25.08
N GLU A 95 -13.51 10.05 24.14
CA GLU A 95 -13.10 8.69 24.49
C GLU A 95 -11.68 8.62 25.07
N SER A 96 -10.81 9.58 24.74
CA SER A 96 -9.45 9.68 25.26
C SER A 96 -9.31 10.67 26.41
N LYS A 97 -10.42 11.16 26.99
CA LYS A 97 -10.39 12.15 28.07
C LYS A 97 -9.55 11.67 29.25
N GLY A 98 -8.47 12.41 29.50
CA GLY A 98 -7.50 12.13 30.56
C GLY A 98 -6.57 10.97 30.28
N CYS A 99 -6.44 10.57 29.02
CA CYS A 99 -5.56 9.49 28.57
C CYS A 99 -4.54 9.98 27.54
N LEU A 100 -3.47 9.21 27.39
CA LEU A 100 -2.54 9.23 26.26
C LEU A 100 -2.70 7.93 25.48
N ILE A 101 -2.36 7.91 24.20
CA ILE A 101 -2.16 6.66 23.46
C ILE A 101 -0.69 6.24 23.53
N LEU A 102 -0.42 4.93 23.62
CA LEU A 102 0.93 4.36 23.76
C LEU A 102 1.27 3.42 22.60
N TRP A 103 2.43 3.63 21.99
CA TRP A 103 3.12 2.65 21.15
C TRP A 103 4.44 2.21 21.77
N THR A 104 4.88 0.99 21.47
CA THR A 104 6.26 0.55 21.71
C THR A 104 6.89 0.00 20.44
N SER A 105 8.23 0.03 20.39
CA SER A 105 9.03 -0.54 19.31
C SER A 105 10.42 -0.89 19.83
N ASP A 106 11.04 -1.95 19.32
CA ASP A 106 12.44 -2.27 19.64
C ASP A 106 13.43 -1.57 18.71
N ASP A 107 12.99 -1.09 17.54
CA ASP A 107 13.88 -0.64 16.46
C ASP A 107 13.39 0.61 15.69
N LEU A 108 12.23 1.16 16.06
CA LEU A 108 11.54 2.27 15.38
C LEU A 108 11.11 1.95 13.94
N ILE A 109 10.96 0.67 13.62
CA ILE A 109 10.45 0.16 12.34
C ILE A 109 9.14 -0.57 12.59
N ASP A 110 9.16 -1.55 13.50
CA ASP A 110 7.99 -2.33 13.89
C ASP A 110 7.37 -1.75 15.17
N PHE A 111 6.10 -1.34 15.10
CA PHE A 111 5.41 -0.68 16.20
C PHE A 111 4.21 -1.50 16.67
N THR A 112 4.04 -1.59 17.99
CA THR A 112 2.84 -2.15 18.62
C THR A 112 2.06 -1.06 19.31
N CYS A 113 0.77 -0.91 18.98
CA CYS A 113 -0.14 -0.01 19.68
C CYS A 113 -0.74 -0.73 20.90
N HIS A 114 -0.59 -0.14 22.10
CA HIS A 114 -1.14 -0.69 23.34
C HIS A 114 -2.43 -0.01 23.79
N GLY A 115 -2.93 0.94 23.00
CA GLY A 115 -4.14 1.68 23.32
C GLY A 115 -3.91 2.81 24.32
N LEU A 116 -4.93 3.08 25.15
CA LEU A 116 -4.97 4.27 26.02
C LEU A 116 -4.40 3.99 27.42
N VAL A 117 -3.54 4.90 27.88
CA VAL A 117 -3.01 4.97 29.26
C VAL A 117 -3.67 6.15 29.98
N ARG A 118 -4.41 5.86 31.06
CA ARG A 118 -5.16 6.88 31.82
C ARG A 118 -4.27 7.60 32.84
N LEU A 119 -4.33 8.92 32.85
CA LEU A 119 -3.64 9.82 33.79
C LEU A 119 -4.60 10.54 34.73
N HIS A 120 -5.80 10.89 34.24
CA HIS A 120 -6.78 11.67 35.00
C HIS A 120 -8.22 11.27 34.61
N PRO A 121 -9.21 11.38 35.51
CA PRO A 121 -10.60 11.05 35.17
C PRO A 121 -11.36 12.14 34.40
N HIS A 122 -10.90 13.42 34.43
CA HIS A 122 -11.74 14.55 34.01
C HIS A 122 -11.09 15.60 33.09
N LEU A 123 -9.76 15.65 33.04
CA LEU A 123 -9.03 16.71 32.32
C LEU A 123 -8.62 16.13 30.97
N PHE A 124 -8.64 16.94 29.92
CA PHE A 124 -7.94 16.55 28.69
C PHE A 124 -6.44 16.76 28.90
N VAL A 125 -5.65 15.82 28.37
CA VAL A 125 -4.20 15.97 28.30
C VAL A 125 -3.88 16.84 27.08
N ARG A 126 -3.01 17.85 27.24
CA ARG A 126 -2.61 18.77 26.16
C ARG A 126 -1.24 18.45 25.59
N GLU A 127 -0.34 17.99 26.45
CA GLU A 127 1.01 17.53 26.10
C GLU A 127 1.51 16.63 27.23
N ALA A 128 2.46 15.74 26.91
CA ALA A 128 3.09 14.88 27.89
C ALA A 128 4.53 14.52 27.50
N ALA A 129 5.35 14.26 28.50
CA ALA A 129 6.70 13.73 28.40
C ALA A 129 6.82 12.51 29.31
N CYS A 130 7.57 11.50 28.88
CA CYS A 130 7.79 10.28 29.65
C CYS A 130 9.28 9.98 29.75
N ALA A 131 9.74 9.57 30.93
CA ALA A 131 11.09 9.07 31.15
C ALA A 131 11.07 7.83 32.04
N TYR A 132 11.84 6.82 31.68
CA TYR A 132 12.12 5.71 32.59
C TYR A 132 13.23 6.14 33.56
N LEU A 133 12.99 5.96 34.87
CA LEU A 133 13.91 6.24 35.96
C LEU A 133 14.50 4.90 36.46
N PRO A 134 15.72 4.50 36.03
CA PRO A 134 16.26 3.17 36.33
C PRO A 134 16.49 2.92 37.82
N ASP A 135 16.89 3.95 38.56
CA ASP A 135 17.17 3.85 40.00
C ASP A 135 15.89 3.59 40.82
N GLU A 136 14.75 4.05 40.33
CA GLU A 136 13.42 3.89 40.96
C GLU A 136 12.60 2.76 40.33
N GLN A 137 13.05 2.22 39.20
CA GLN A 137 12.36 1.21 38.40
C GLN A 137 10.91 1.59 38.03
N LEU A 138 10.69 2.86 37.70
CA LEU A 138 9.39 3.37 37.29
C LEU A 138 9.52 4.36 36.13
N TYR A 139 8.41 4.59 35.45
CA TYR A 139 8.23 5.64 34.47
C TYR A 139 7.63 6.87 35.15
N GLU A 140 8.24 8.02 34.94
CA GLU A 140 7.69 9.33 35.27
C GLU A 140 7.04 9.94 34.03
N ILE A 141 5.79 10.37 34.16
CA ILE A 141 5.02 11.06 33.12
C ILE A 141 4.69 12.46 33.61
N LEU A 142 5.31 13.46 32.98
CA LEU A 142 4.96 14.87 33.15
C LEU A 142 3.93 15.24 32.09
N TRP A 143 2.84 15.90 32.47
CA TRP A 143 1.76 16.22 31.53
C TRP A 143 1.03 17.50 31.89
N ARG A 144 0.49 18.17 30.87
CA ARG A 144 -0.33 19.38 31.06
C ARG A 144 -1.80 19.10 30.87
N GLY A 145 -2.61 19.53 31.82
CA GLY A 145 -4.06 19.45 31.76
C GLY A 145 -4.71 20.57 30.94
N SER A 146 -5.98 20.38 30.57
CA SER A 146 -6.81 21.40 29.94
C SER A 146 -7.11 22.62 30.81
N ASP A 147 -6.77 22.56 32.10
CA ASP A 147 -6.80 23.69 33.04
C ASP A 147 -5.50 24.52 33.02
N GLY A 148 -4.54 24.14 32.18
CA GLY A 148 -3.24 24.81 32.01
C GLY A 148 -2.18 24.41 33.04
N GLN A 149 -2.52 23.56 34.02
CA GLN A 149 -1.60 23.14 35.08
C GLN A 149 -0.74 21.94 34.64
N ALA A 150 0.47 21.87 35.19
CA ALA A 150 1.39 20.75 34.99
C ALA A 150 1.27 19.75 36.15
N TYR A 151 1.31 18.47 35.79
CA TYR A 151 1.17 17.34 36.69
C TYR A 151 2.26 16.31 36.44
N ARG A 152 2.54 15.52 37.47
CA ARG A 152 3.38 14.33 37.42
C ARG A 152 2.56 13.11 37.83
N SER A 153 2.66 12.05 37.05
CA SER A 153 2.17 10.71 37.39
C SER A 153 3.30 9.70 37.23
N CYS A 154 3.30 8.63 38.01
CA CYS A 154 4.31 7.57 37.96
C CYS A 154 3.65 6.21 37.75
N ILE A 155 4.32 5.30 37.05
CA ILE A 155 3.85 3.93 36.81
C ILE A 155 5.03 2.97 36.68
N THR A 156 4.95 1.75 37.22
CA THR A 156 6.04 0.77 37.14
C THR A 156 6.04 -0.01 35.82
N ASP A 157 4.85 -0.26 35.26
CA ASP A 157 4.66 -0.96 34.00
C ASP A 157 3.62 -0.24 33.14
N LEU A 158 4.06 0.31 32.01
CA LEU A 158 3.21 1.04 31.06
C LEU A 158 2.09 0.17 30.45
N LEU A 159 2.26 -1.17 30.48
CA LEU A 159 1.27 -2.12 29.99
C LEU A 159 0.23 -2.51 31.06
N GLN A 160 0.41 -2.05 32.31
CA GLN A 160 -0.53 -2.26 33.41
C GLN A 160 -1.06 -0.91 33.91
N PRO A 161 -1.95 -0.23 33.15
CA PRO A 161 -2.37 1.14 33.42
C PRO A 161 -3.10 1.33 34.76
N GLU A 162 -3.62 0.25 35.36
CA GLU A 162 -4.18 0.21 36.72
C GLU A 162 -3.17 0.68 37.80
N GLY A 163 -1.86 0.56 37.51
CA GLY A 163 -0.78 0.96 38.41
C GLY A 163 -0.42 2.44 38.39
N MET A 164 -1.14 3.28 37.62
CA MET A 164 -0.85 4.71 37.53
C MET A 164 -1.08 5.43 38.86
N SER A 165 -0.08 6.18 39.32
CA SER A 165 -0.21 7.02 40.51
C SER A 165 -1.21 8.16 40.28
N ALA A 166 -1.85 8.62 41.37
CA ALA A 166 -2.60 9.87 41.32
C ALA A 166 -1.69 11.03 40.85
N PRO A 167 -2.18 11.95 40.02
CA PRO A 167 -1.38 13.06 39.55
C PRO A 167 -1.10 14.05 40.68
N VAL A 168 0.15 14.50 40.77
CA VAL A 168 0.60 15.53 41.70
C VAL A 168 1.05 16.78 40.94
N PRO A 169 0.89 18.00 41.48
CA PRO A 169 1.42 19.20 40.84
C PRO A 169 2.93 19.07 40.55
N ALA A 170 3.35 19.55 39.37
CA ALA A 170 4.73 19.45 38.92
C ALA A 170 5.25 20.76 38.33
N GLU A 171 6.56 20.82 38.08
CA GLU A 171 7.17 21.88 37.28
C GLU A 171 6.76 21.75 35.80
N GLU A 172 7.05 22.80 35.03
CA GLU A 172 6.63 22.89 33.64
C GLU A 172 7.40 21.91 32.73
N LEU A 173 6.71 21.36 31.71
CA LEU A 173 7.36 20.51 30.72
C LEU A 173 8.46 21.28 29.98
N GLN A 174 9.55 20.59 29.66
CA GLN A 174 10.56 21.15 28.77
C GLN A 174 9.94 21.49 27.42
N ALA A 175 10.24 22.69 26.94
CA ALA A 175 9.80 23.12 25.61
C ALA A 175 10.35 22.17 24.54
N ALA A 176 9.50 21.88 23.55
CA ALA A 176 9.91 21.15 22.36
C ALA A 176 11.13 21.83 21.70
N PRO A 177 12.03 21.05 21.06
CA PRO A 177 13.21 21.61 20.41
C PRO A 177 12.81 22.57 19.28
N THR A 178 13.54 23.67 19.15
CA THR A 178 13.43 24.53 17.96
C THR A 178 14.06 23.82 16.77
N VAL A 179 13.24 23.47 15.77
CA VAL A 179 13.64 22.85 14.51
C VAL A 179 13.36 23.85 13.40
N SER A 180 14.41 24.41 12.79
CA SER A 180 14.30 25.50 11.79
C SER A 180 14.34 25.00 10.35
N ASP A 181 14.80 23.78 10.15
CA ASP A 181 15.08 23.11 8.89
C ASP A 181 13.91 22.25 8.39
N LEU A 182 12.89 22.04 9.22
CA LEU A 182 11.61 21.44 8.83
C LEU A 182 10.48 22.44 9.02
N GLU A 183 9.91 22.92 7.92
CA GLU A 183 8.77 23.82 7.95
C GLU A 183 7.45 23.07 8.17
N GLY A 184 6.45 23.75 8.75
CA GLY A 184 5.10 23.23 8.83
C GLY A 184 4.93 22.04 9.79
N ILE A 185 5.78 21.91 10.82
CA ILE A 185 5.67 20.84 11.83
C ILE A 185 5.26 21.37 13.21
N TYR A 186 4.80 20.47 14.06
CA TYR A 186 4.76 20.61 15.51
C TYR A 186 5.76 19.62 16.11
N PRO A 187 6.98 20.06 16.48
CA PRO A 187 7.99 19.18 17.04
C PRO A 187 7.50 18.58 18.37
N GLY A 188 7.73 17.28 18.53
CA GLY A 188 7.56 16.60 19.81
C GLY A 188 8.84 16.72 20.62
N ASN A 189 9.68 15.69 20.54
CA ASN A 189 11.01 15.71 21.12
C ASN A 189 12.03 14.99 20.22
N CYS A 190 13.27 14.94 20.68
CA CYS A 190 14.37 14.33 19.97
C CYS A 190 15.12 13.36 20.88
N LEU A 191 15.41 12.16 20.38
CA LEU A 191 16.11 11.11 21.11
C LEU A 191 17.39 10.71 20.39
N THR A 192 18.49 10.62 21.13
CA THR A 192 19.75 10.06 20.64
C THR A 192 19.67 8.54 20.63
N VAL A 193 20.10 7.93 19.54
CA VAL A 193 20.02 6.48 19.30
C VAL A 193 21.36 5.89 18.94
N GLU A 194 21.49 4.57 19.14
CA GLU A 194 22.68 3.81 18.77
C GLU A 194 22.87 3.80 17.25
N SER A 195 24.13 3.74 16.80
CA SER A 195 24.45 3.79 15.37
C SER A 195 23.78 2.71 14.54
N ASP A 196 23.71 1.49 15.06
CA ASP A 196 23.10 0.39 14.33
C ASP A 196 21.59 0.57 14.21
N CYS A 197 20.92 1.08 15.26
CA CYS A 197 19.50 1.41 15.22
C CYS A 197 19.24 2.53 14.21
N TRP A 198 20.03 3.61 14.26
CA TRP A 198 19.93 4.72 13.32
C TRP A 198 20.08 4.26 11.87
N GLN A 199 21.07 3.41 11.57
CA GLN A 199 21.30 2.90 10.22
C GLN A 199 20.13 2.06 9.70
N ARG A 200 19.60 1.15 10.53
CA ARG A 200 18.42 0.34 10.15
C ARG A 200 17.19 1.21 9.95
N PHE A 201 16.93 2.14 10.86
CA PHE A 201 15.83 3.10 10.77
C PHE A 201 15.89 3.91 9.47
N CYS A 202 17.06 4.47 9.14
CA CYS A 202 17.26 5.20 7.89
C CYS A 202 17.09 4.30 6.67
N ALA A 203 17.66 3.08 6.69
CA ALA A 203 17.58 2.16 5.56
C ALA A 203 16.15 1.71 5.26
N PHE A 204 15.33 1.49 6.30
CA PHE A 204 13.95 1.05 6.15
C PHE A 204 13.02 2.17 5.68
N TRP A 205 13.10 3.35 6.31
CA TRP A 205 12.17 4.44 6.03
C TRP A 205 12.61 5.38 4.89
N THR A 206 13.72 5.08 4.22
CA THR A 206 14.09 5.75 2.97
C THR A 206 13.84 4.83 1.78
N PRO A 207 13.42 5.38 0.62
CA PRO A 207 13.09 4.55 -0.53
C PRO A 207 14.25 3.66 -0.96
N LEU A 208 13.97 2.38 -1.18
CA LEU A 208 14.93 1.45 -1.76
C LEU A 208 15.37 1.98 -3.12
N ARG A 209 16.67 1.89 -3.39
CA ARG A 209 17.24 2.43 -4.61
C ARG A 209 18.36 1.57 -5.13
N ASN A 210 18.47 1.52 -6.46
CA ASN A 210 19.59 0.91 -7.13
C ASN A 210 20.90 1.61 -6.72
N THR A 211 21.90 0.81 -6.39
CA THR A 211 23.22 1.26 -5.91
C THR A 211 24.34 0.80 -6.81
N GLU A 212 24.21 -0.40 -7.39
CA GLU A 212 25.21 -1.01 -8.26
C GLU A 212 24.53 -1.78 -9.39
N LEU A 213 25.25 -1.99 -10.49
CA LEU A 213 24.86 -2.86 -11.58
C LEU A 213 26.12 -3.55 -12.10
N TYR A 214 26.09 -4.88 -12.20
CA TYR A 214 27.21 -5.64 -12.76
C TYR A 214 26.73 -6.75 -13.69
N ALA A 215 27.59 -7.14 -14.62
CA ALA A 215 27.43 -8.30 -15.48
C ALA A 215 28.64 -9.25 -15.28
N PRO A 216 28.56 -10.53 -15.70
CA PRO A 216 29.71 -11.43 -15.67
C PRO A 216 30.90 -10.82 -16.42
N ALA A 217 32.10 -10.85 -15.84
CA ALA A 217 33.28 -10.26 -16.48
C ALA A 217 33.61 -10.89 -17.84
N ALA A 218 33.38 -12.21 -17.96
CA ALA A 218 33.54 -12.95 -19.19
C ALA A 218 32.44 -14.02 -19.33
N VAL A 219 32.04 -14.30 -20.56
CA VAL A 219 31.08 -15.35 -20.92
C VAL A 219 31.61 -16.15 -22.10
N LYS A 220 31.32 -17.45 -22.15
CA LYS A 220 31.54 -18.25 -23.35
C LYS A 220 30.27 -18.25 -24.17
N ALA A 221 30.37 -17.87 -25.43
CA ALA A 221 29.22 -17.86 -26.33
C ALA A 221 29.61 -18.37 -27.72
N ALA A 222 28.77 -19.25 -28.27
CA ALA A 222 28.88 -19.78 -29.62
C ALA A 222 27.96 -19.06 -30.62
N SER A 223 27.11 -18.16 -30.14
CA SER A 223 26.18 -17.40 -31.00
C SER A 223 25.81 -16.05 -30.40
N GLN A 224 25.27 -15.18 -31.25
CA GLN A 224 24.67 -13.90 -30.85
C GLN A 224 23.57 -14.09 -29.80
N GLN A 225 22.72 -15.11 -29.97
CA GLN A 225 21.62 -15.39 -29.06
C GLN A 225 22.12 -15.68 -27.63
N GLU A 226 23.20 -16.45 -27.49
CA GLU A 226 23.79 -16.74 -26.17
C GLU A 226 24.34 -15.48 -25.50
N VAL A 227 24.83 -14.50 -26.28
CA VAL A 227 25.21 -13.18 -25.74
C VAL A 227 23.98 -12.38 -25.33
N ASP A 228 22.93 -12.36 -26.16
CA ASP A 228 21.68 -11.64 -25.90
C ASP A 228 20.94 -12.15 -24.66
N GLU A 229 21.17 -13.41 -24.26
CA GLU A 229 20.63 -14.04 -23.05
C GLU A 229 21.40 -13.64 -21.76
N VAL A 230 22.56 -12.98 -21.87
CA VAL A 230 23.35 -12.54 -20.70
C VAL A 230 22.65 -11.36 -20.00
N MET A 231 22.30 -11.57 -18.73
CA MET A 231 21.64 -10.58 -17.89
C MET A 231 22.64 -9.84 -16.98
N ALA A 232 22.29 -8.63 -16.58
CA ALA A 232 22.97 -7.91 -15.50
C ALA A 232 22.24 -8.13 -14.16
N THR A 233 22.95 -7.94 -13.06
CA THR A 233 22.42 -7.95 -11.70
C THR A 233 22.44 -6.55 -11.12
N ALA A 234 21.27 -5.97 -10.89
CA ALA A 234 21.11 -4.72 -10.15
C ALA A 234 21.12 -5.02 -8.65
N VAL A 235 21.87 -4.23 -7.86
CA VAL A 235 21.91 -4.31 -6.40
C VAL A 235 21.23 -3.07 -5.80
N TYR A 236 20.44 -3.26 -4.76
CA TYR A 236 19.68 -2.20 -4.10
C TYR A 236 20.23 -1.90 -2.71
N SER A 237 19.81 -0.76 -2.15
CA SER A 237 20.35 -0.22 -0.90
C SER A 237 20.18 -1.10 0.33
N ASP A 238 19.30 -2.11 0.29
CA ASP A 238 19.13 -3.13 1.34
C ASP A 238 19.89 -4.43 1.04
N GLY A 239 20.63 -4.50 -0.06
CA GLY A 239 21.36 -5.68 -0.52
C GLY A 239 20.53 -6.66 -1.36
N SER A 240 19.24 -6.39 -1.58
CA SER A 240 18.44 -7.17 -2.53
C SER A 240 18.93 -6.97 -3.96
N THR A 241 18.53 -7.88 -4.85
CA THR A 241 18.97 -7.86 -6.25
C THR A 241 17.84 -8.10 -7.23
N ALA A 242 17.98 -7.59 -8.46
CA ALA A 242 17.10 -7.92 -9.57
C ALA A 242 17.90 -8.18 -10.85
N ALA A 243 17.47 -9.16 -11.64
CA ALA A 243 18.03 -9.36 -12.98
C ALA A 243 17.54 -8.24 -13.91
N LYS A 244 18.40 -7.77 -14.81
CA LYS A 244 18.07 -6.74 -15.80
C LYS A 244 18.55 -7.20 -17.17
N ARG A 245 17.65 -7.16 -18.16
CA ARG A 245 18.01 -7.42 -19.56
C ARG A 245 19.02 -6.37 -20.01
N VAL A 246 19.97 -6.78 -20.84
CA VAL A 246 20.98 -5.88 -21.42
C VAL A 246 20.88 -5.96 -22.93
N LEU A 247 20.86 -4.80 -23.58
CA LEU A 247 21.00 -4.71 -25.02
C LEU A 247 22.50 -4.74 -25.34
N TRP A 248 23.01 -5.92 -25.70
CA TRP A 248 24.41 -6.12 -26.05
C TRP A 248 24.69 -5.72 -27.50
N GLU A 249 25.77 -4.99 -27.72
CA GLU A 249 26.25 -4.59 -29.03
C GLU A 249 27.17 -5.67 -29.61
N SER A 250 26.68 -6.91 -29.80
CA SER A 250 27.51 -8.08 -30.20
C SER A 250 27.59 -8.31 -31.70
N GLY A 251 27.00 -7.45 -32.54
CA GLY A 251 26.98 -7.61 -34.00
C GLY A 251 28.35 -7.63 -34.69
N HIS A 252 29.42 -7.22 -34.00
CA HIS A 252 30.80 -7.30 -34.50
C HIS A 252 31.54 -8.59 -34.09
N VAL A 253 30.95 -9.46 -33.27
CA VAL A 253 31.57 -10.71 -32.81
C VAL A 253 31.53 -11.75 -33.93
N ASP A 254 32.69 -12.28 -34.31
CA ASP A 254 32.78 -13.41 -35.24
C ASP A 254 32.81 -14.73 -34.46
N PHE A 255 31.63 -15.34 -34.33
CA PHE A 255 31.43 -16.62 -33.64
C PHE A 255 32.05 -17.83 -34.37
N SER A 256 32.62 -17.65 -35.57
CA SER A 256 33.35 -18.70 -36.29
C SER A 256 34.87 -18.68 -36.03
N THR A 257 35.37 -17.61 -35.42
CA THR A 257 36.79 -17.42 -35.16
C THR A 257 37.06 -17.44 -33.65
N PRO A 258 37.80 -18.44 -33.14
CA PRO A 258 38.16 -18.50 -31.72
C PRO A 258 38.92 -17.25 -31.28
N GLY A 259 38.50 -16.68 -30.15
CA GLY A 259 39.05 -15.41 -29.66
C GLY A 259 38.23 -14.81 -28.54
N THR A 260 38.70 -13.69 -28.01
CA THR A 260 38.01 -12.92 -26.98
C THR A 260 37.62 -11.55 -27.55
N TYR A 261 36.35 -11.19 -27.41
CA TYR A 261 35.78 -9.96 -27.93
C TYR A 261 35.18 -9.15 -26.78
N THR A 262 35.60 -7.90 -26.61
CA THR A 262 34.92 -6.98 -25.71
C THR A 262 33.59 -6.55 -26.33
N VAL A 263 32.49 -6.79 -25.62
CA VAL A 263 31.13 -6.42 -26.02
C VAL A 263 30.56 -5.45 -24.99
N LYS A 264 30.12 -4.29 -25.47
CA LYS A 264 29.43 -3.29 -24.65
C LYS A 264 27.95 -3.57 -24.64
N GLY A 265 27.28 -3.14 -23.59
CA GLY A 265 25.82 -3.22 -23.53
C GLY A 265 25.24 -2.18 -22.60
N ARG A 266 23.95 -1.90 -22.82
CA ARG A 266 23.18 -1.02 -21.96
C ARG A 266 22.04 -1.77 -21.32
N ALA A 267 21.97 -1.76 -20.00
CA ALA A 267 20.86 -2.38 -19.29
C ALA A 267 19.54 -1.68 -19.64
N LEU A 268 18.54 -2.50 -19.96
CA LEU A 268 17.22 -2.06 -20.36
C LEU A 268 16.44 -1.58 -19.13
N HIS A 269 16.14 -0.28 -19.12
CA HIS A 269 15.16 0.30 -18.22
C HIS A 269 13.84 0.43 -18.98
N LYS A 270 12.96 -0.59 -18.91
CA LYS A 270 11.61 -0.48 -19.48
C LYS A 270 10.86 0.61 -18.72
N LYS A 271 10.64 1.76 -19.37
CA LYS A 271 9.90 2.90 -18.81
C LYS A 271 8.49 2.91 -19.38
N TYR A 272 7.51 2.71 -18.52
CA TYR A 272 6.10 2.88 -18.88
C TYR A 272 5.68 4.31 -18.53
N PRO A 273 5.35 5.15 -19.53
CA PRO A 273 4.97 6.54 -19.26
C PRO A 273 3.63 6.57 -18.52
N PHE A 274 3.46 7.57 -17.66
CA PHE A 274 2.16 7.91 -17.11
C PHE A 274 1.60 9.13 -17.84
N PRO A 275 0.35 9.09 -18.33
CA PRO A 275 -0.57 7.95 -18.32
C PRO A 275 -0.27 6.92 -19.44
N LEU A 276 -0.45 5.64 -19.15
CA LEU A 276 -0.49 4.58 -20.18
C LEU A 276 -1.80 4.62 -20.97
N ALA A 277 -2.91 4.80 -20.26
CA ALA A 277 -4.24 4.98 -20.85
C ALA A 277 -5.01 6.05 -20.09
N SER A 278 -5.49 7.08 -20.78
CA SER A 278 -6.24 8.18 -20.16
C SER A 278 -7.73 7.87 -20.06
N GLY A 279 -8.33 8.07 -18.88
CA GLY A 279 -9.74 7.78 -18.64
C GLY A 279 -10.04 6.28 -18.50
N PHE A 280 -9.05 5.50 -18.05
CA PHE A 280 -9.22 4.09 -17.74
C PHE A 280 -8.72 3.83 -16.32
N ALA A 281 -9.65 3.42 -15.47
CA ALA A 281 -9.44 3.10 -14.06
C ALA A 281 -9.47 1.59 -13.84
N ASP A 282 -9.10 1.17 -12.63
CA ASP A 282 -9.15 -0.23 -12.17
C ASP A 282 -8.52 -1.23 -13.18
N PRO A 283 -7.25 -0.99 -13.61
CA PRO A 283 -6.67 -1.70 -14.74
C PRO A 283 -6.18 -3.11 -14.40
N VAL A 284 -6.39 -4.05 -15.32
CA VAL A 284 -5.86 -5.43 -15.27
C VAL A 284 -5.23 -5.80 -16.61
N ILE A 285 -4.07 -6.46 -16.55
CA ILE A 285 -3.48 -7.17 -17.69
C ILE A 285 -3.38 -8.65 -17.37
N MET A 286 -3.66 -9.49 -18.36
CA MET A 286 -3.38 -10.93 -18.34
C MET A 286 -2.57 -11.31 -19.58
N LEU A 287 -1.58 -12.19 -19.42
CA LEU A 287 -0.91 -12.88 -20.54
C LEU A 287 -1.52 -14.27 -20.73
N TRP A 288 -2.05 -14.56 -21.92
CA TRP A 288 -2.61 -15.85 -22.28
C TRP A 288 -2.28 -16.19 -23.74
N GLU A 289 -1.75 -17.40 -23.99
CA GLU A 289 -1.36 -17.87 -25.33
C GLU A 289 -0.53 -16.83 -26.13
N ASP A 290 0.55 -16.35 -25.51
CA ASP A 290 1.47 -15.34 -26.08
C ASP A 290 0.80 -13.99 -26.46
N THR A 291 -0.42 -13.74 -25.97
CA THR A 291 -1.18 -12.52 -26.19
C THR A 291 -1.51 -11.86 -24.85
N TYR A 292 -1.23 -10.56 -24.75
CA TYR A 292 -1.66 -9.74 -23.63
C TYR A 292 -3.08 -9.25 -23.84
N TYR A 293 -3.86 -9.23 -22.77
CA TYR A 293 -5.22 -8.71 -22.71
C TYR A 293 -5.31 -7.62 -21.66
N TYR A 294 -5.92 -6.48 -21.99
CA TYR A 294 -6.14 -5.37 -21.07
C TYR A 294 -7.63 -5.10 -20.88
N LEU A 295 -8.01 -4.89 -19.63
CA LEU A 295 -9.38 -4.69 -19.17
C LEU A 295 -9.37 -3.64 -18.06
N ALA A 296 -10.37 -2.76 -18.04
CA ALA A 296 -10.42 -1.62 -17.13
C ALA A 296 -11.84 -1.03 -17.04
N THR A 297 -12.11 -0.30 -15.97
CA THR A 297 -13.24 0.61 -15.88
C THR A 297 -13.04 1.79 -16.84
N ASN A 298 -14.00 2.06 -17.72
CA ASN A 298 -13.89 3.13 -18.72
C ASN A 298 -14.53 4.44 -18.24
N ASP A 299 -13.72 5.38 -17.74
CA ASP A 299 -14.20 6.71 -17.32
C ASP A 299 -14.58 7.59 -18.54
N ASN A 300 -14.16 7.23 -19.77
CA ASN A 300 -14.48 8.00 -20.97
C ASN A 300 -15.92 7.80 -21.47
N ASN A 301 -16.65 6.80 -20.95
CA ASN A 301 -18.00 6.48 -21.39
C ASN A 301 -19.03 6.38 -20.24
N ASN A 302 -18.75 7.04 -19.11
CA ASN A 302 -19.55 6.96 -17.88
C ASN A 302 -19.62 5.56 -17.27
N ASN A 303 -18.54 4.78 -17.40
CA ASN A 303 -18.42 3.43 -16.84
C ASN A 303 -19.52 2.49 -17.36
N ILE A 304 -19.74 2.51 -18.68
CA ILE A 304 -20.76 1.70 -19.35
C ILE A 304 -20.08 0.64 -20.21
N GLY A 305 -20.46 -0.62 -19.99
CA GLY A 305 -19.93 -1.77 -20.71
C GLY A 305 -18.49 -2.13 -20.33
N PHE A 306 -18.06 -3.30 -20.78
CA PHE A 306 -16.68 -3.77 -20.64
C PHE A 306 -16.04 -3.96 -21.99
N TYR A 307 -14.80 -3.48 -22.10
CA TYR A 307 -14.03 -3.50 -23.32
C TYR A 307 -12.68 -4.17 -23.06
N VAL A 308 -12.26 -5.04 -23.97
CA VAL A 308 -10.97 -5.70 -23.92
C VAL A 308 -10.10 -5.25 -25.08
N ARG A 309 -8.83 -4.97 -24.79
CA ARG A 309 -7.77 -4.84 -25.78
C ARG A 309 -6.91 -6.07 -25.79
N GLU A 310 -6.37 -6.43 -26.95
CA GLU A 310 -5.45 -7.55 -27.10
C GLU A 310 -4.25 -7.18 -27.99
N SER A 311 -3.07 -7.70 -27.65
CA SER A 311 -1.82 -7.43 -28.37
C SER A 311 -0.73 -8.46 -28.03
N PRO A 312 0.18 -8.82 -28.96
CA PRO A 312 1.34 -9.66 -28.65
C PRO A 312 2.39 -8.97 -27.74
N SER A 313 2.29 -7.65 -27.55
CA SER A 313 3.14 -6.88 -26.64
C SER A 313 2.30 -5.97 -25.73
N ILE A 314 2.85 -5.64 -24.56
CA ILE A 314 2.21 -4.69 -23.64
C ILE A 314 2.06 -3.31 -24.29
N GLU A 315 3.08 -2.86 -25.03
CA GLU A 315 3.07 -1.55 -25.70
C GLU A 315 1.93 -1.44 -26.71
N GLY A 316 1.68 -2.51 -27.49
CA GLY A 316 0.60 -2.55 -28.47
C GLY A 316 -0.81 -2.46 -27.87
N LEU A 317 -0.99 -2.67 -26.55
CA LEU A 317 -2.27 -2.42 -25.87
C LEU A 317 -2.60 -0.92 -25.74
N PHE A 318 -1.59 -0.06 -25.84
CA PHE A 318 -1.68 1.38 -25.53
C PHE A 318 -1.30 2.28 -26.71
N GLU A 319 -0.62 1.75 -27.72
CA GLU A 319 -0.26 2.50 -28.92
C GLU A 319 -1.50 2.95 -29.73
N PRO A 320 -1.46 4.12 -30.40
CA PRO A 320 -2.54 4.58 -31.26
C PRO A 320 -2.91 3.53 -32.32
N GLY A 321 -4.20 3.20 -32.41
CA GLY A 321 -4.69 2.15 -33.31
C GLY A 321 -4.83 0.78 -32.63
N TYR A 322 -4.72 0.71 -31.30
CA TYR A 322 -5.08 -0.49 -30.53
C TYR A 322 -6.47 -1.02 -30.92
N ASN A 323 -6.63 -2.33 -30.87
CA ASN A 323 -7.93 -2.99 -31.04
C ASN A 323 -8.66 -3.01 -29.69
N GLU A 324 -9.94 -2.66 -29.68
CA GLU A 324 -10.77 -2.66 -28.48
C GLU A 324 -12.15 -3.25 -28.82
N ALA A 325 -12.52 -4.32 -28.12
CA ALA A 325 -13.75 -5.08 -28.35
C ALA A 325 -14.68 -4.94 -27.15
N LEU A 326 -15.93 -4.55 -27.39
CA LEU A 326 -17.00 -4.50 -26.38
C LEU A 326 -17.48 -5.91 -26.08
N ILE A 327 -17.23 -6.44 -24.88
CA ILE A 327 -17.55 -7.83 -24.48
C ILE A 327 -18.82 -7.96 -23.64
N LEU A 328 -19.25 -6.89 -22.97
CA LEU A 328 -20.51 -6.81 -22.24
C LEU A 328 -21.08 -5.40 -22.38
N ASP A 329 -22.34 -5.28 -22.80
CA ASP A 329 -23.03 -4.01 -23.00
C ASP A 329 -24.26 -3.88 -22.09
N ILE A 330 -24.91 -2.72 -22.11
CA ILE A 330 -26.18 -2.47 -21.47
C ILE A 330 -27.20 -3.54 -21.87
N ASN A 331 -27.86 -4.11 -20.87
CA ASN A 331 -29.01 -4.97 -21.04
C ASN A 331 -30.06 -4.64 -19.97
N GLU A 332 -31.08 -3.89 -20.35
CA GLU A 332 -32.13 -3.46 -19.42
C GLU A 332 -32.98 -4.64 -18.90
N GLU A 333 -33.22 -5.66 -19.71
CA GLU A 333 -34.02 -6.82 -19.34
C GLU A 333 -33.35 -7.64 -18.24
N LYS A 334 -32.02 -7.67 -18.24
CA LYS A 334 -31.20 -8.40 -17.26
C LYS A 334 -30.69 -7.52 -16.12
N GLY A 335 -30.95 -6.22 -16.19
CA GLY A 335 -30.55 -5.27 -15.15
C GLY A 335 -29.08 -4.86 -15.19
N PHE A 336 -28.40 -4.97 -16.34
CA PHE A 336 -27.04 -4.45 -16.54
C PHE A 336 -27.15 -3.06 -17.17
N ILE A 337 -27.16 -2.00 -16.37
CA ILE A 337 -27.54 -0.66 -16.85
C ILE A 337 -26.48 0.39 -16.54
N GLN A 338 -25.85 0.30 -15.38
CA GLN A 338 -24.87 1.29 -14.93
C GLN A 338 -23.78 0.65 -14.08
N THR A 339 -22.78 1.44 -13.72
CA THR A 339 -21.70 1.07 -12.79
C THR A 339 -20.99 -0.21 -13.22
N PHE A 340 -20.60 -0.30 -14.50
CA PHE A 340 -19.76 -1.39 -15.00
C PHE A 340 -18.34 -1.12 -14.49
N TRP A 341 -18.03 -1.70 -13.34
CA TRP A 341 -16.84 -1.35 -12.55
C TRP A 341 -15.94 -2.56 -12.31
N ALA A 342 -14.65 -2.27 -12.29
CA ALA A 342 -13.55 -3.14 -11.87
C ALA A 342 -13.60 -4.56 -12.43
N PRO A 343 -13.60 -4.72 -13.78
CA PRO A 343 -13.55 -6.04 -14.40
C PRO A 343 -12.15 -6.69 -14.30
N GLU A 344 -12.06 -7.91 -13.77
CA GLU A 344 -10.81 -8.65 -13.55
C GLU A 344 -10.81 -10.02 -14.22
N PHE A 345 -9.72 -10.38 -14.91
CA PHE A 345 -9.49 -11.73 -15.42
C PHE A 345 -9.03 -12.69 -14.31
N HIS A 346 -9.65 -13.88 -14.22
CA HIS A 346 -9.26 -14.91 -13.26
C HIS A 346 -9.37 -16.32 -13.83
N TRP A 347 -8.34 -17.14 -13.58
CA TRP A 347 -8.40 -18.59 -13.82
C TRP A 347 -8.92 -19.30 -12.58
N ILE A 348 -10.12 -19.87 -12.67
CA ILE A 348 -10.77 -20.57 -11.55
C ILE A 348 -11.10 -21.98 -12.02
N GLY A 349 -10.51 -22.99 -11.38
CA GLY A 349 -10.74 -24.40 -11.76
C GLY A 349 -10.31 -24.76 -13.18
N GLY A 350 -9.35 -24.02 -13.76
CA GLY A 350 -8.88 -24.23 -15.13
C GLY A 350 -9.74 -23.57 -16.22
N GLU A 351 -10.73 -22.75 -15.83
CA GLU A 351 -11.59 -22.00 -16.75
C GLU A 351 -11.40 -20.50 -16.51
N LEU A 352 -11.56 -19.69 -17.56
CA LEU A 352 -11.40 -18.24 -17.50
C LEU A 352 -12.71 -17.56 -17.12
N TYR A 353 -12.65 -16.69 -16.12
CA TYR A 353 -13.74 -15.84 -15.65
C TYR A 353 -13.36 -14.37 -15.74
N ILE A 354 -14.36 -13.51 -15.91
CA ILE A 354 -14.28 -12.09 -15.56
C ILE A 354 -15.17 -11.85 -14.33
N LEU A 355 -14.56 -11.32 -13.28
CA LEU A 355 -15.22 -10.87 -12.05
C LEU A 355 -15.41 -9.35 -12.13
N PHE A 356 -16.58 -8.84 -11.75
CA PHE A 356 -16.88 -7.41 -11.88
C PHE A 356 -18.05 -6.96 -11.01
N ALA A 357 -18.30 -5.66 -10.94
CA ALA A 357 -19.54 -5.11 -10.41
C ALA A 357 -20.40 -4.47 -11.52
N VAL A 358 -21.72 -4.65 -11.43
CA VAL A 358 -22.69 -3.99 -12.31
C VAL A 358 -23.98 -3.68 -11.55
N GLY A 359 -24.66 -2.60 -11.92
CA GLY A 359 -25.87 -2.11 -11.29
C GLY A 359 -27.06 -1.99 -12.26
N GLY A 360 -28.27 -2.12 -11.71
CA GLY A 360 -29.52 -1.96 -12.44
C GLY A 360 -30.04 -0.53 -12.45
N ARG A 361 -31.35 -0.34 -12.68
CA ARG A 361 -31.98 1.01 -12.71
C ARG A 361 -31.84 1.73 -11.37
N GLN A 362 -31.99 0.99 -10.28
CA GLN A 362 -31.67 1.48 -8.95
C GLN A 362 -30.16 1.37 -8.74
N TRP A 363 -29.53 2.47 -8.33
CA TRP A 363 -28.11 2.49 -8.03
C TRP A 363 -27.82 1.57 -6.83
N GLY A 364 -26.84 0.68 -7.01
CA GLY A 364 -26.49 -0.36 -6.03
C GLY A 364 -25.69 -1.48 -6.69
N PRO A 365 -24.50 -1.21 -7.25
CA PRO A 365 -23.67 -2.23 -7.92
C PRO A 365 -23.46 -3.48 -7.08
N GLN A 366 -23.47 -4.64 -7.75
CA GLN A 366 -23.32 -5.95 -7.12
C GLN A 366 -22.28 -6.79 -7.86
N CYS A 367 -21.59 -7.67 -7.14
CA CYS A 367 -20.59 -8.57 -7.71
C CYS A 367 -21.25 -9.61 -8.61
N HIS A 368 -20.72 -9.74 -9.83
CA HIS A 368 -21.09 -10.74 -10.82
C HIS A 368 -19.83 -11.44 -11.35
N MET A 369 -20.02 -12.62 -11.92
CA MET A 369 -19.00 -13.36 -12.65
C MET A 369 -19.56 -13.79 -14.01
N MET A 370 -18.74 -13.74 -15.05
CA MET A 370 -19.06 -14.37 -16.33
C MET A 370 -17.91 -15.24 -16.80
N LYS A 371 -18.24 -16.39 -17.38
CA LYS A 371 -17.29 -17.43 -17.78
C LYS A 371 -17.05 -17.40 -19.28
N LEU A 372 -15.81 -17.55 -19.74
CA LEU A 372 -15.53 -17.79 -21.15
C LEU A 372 -15.92 -19.22 -21.53
N LYS A 373 -16.69 -19.38 -22.61
CA LYS A 373 -17.06 -20.70 -23.14
C LYS A 373 -15.83 -21.41 -23.67
N LYS A 374 -15.81 -22.74 -23.54
CA LYS A 374 -14.71 -23.58 -24.02
C LYS A 374 -14.43 -23.34 -25.52
N GLY A 375 -13.19 -22.96 -25.83
CA GLY A 375 -12.75 -22.65 -27.19
C GLY A 375 -13.21 -21.29 -27.74
N GLY A 376 -13.78 -20.45 -26.88
CA GLY A 376 -14.16 -19.09 -27.21
C GLY A 376 -12.99 -18.13 -27.25
N ALA A 377 -13.18 -16.98 -27.89
CA ALA A 377 -12.24 -15.87 -27.91
C ALA A 377 -12.65 -14.78 -26.92
N ILE A 378 -11.70 -14.26 -26.13
CA ILE A 378 -11.95 -13.21 -25.12
C ILE A 378 -12.61 -11.97 -25.75
N SER A 379 -12.14 -11.56 -26.93
CA SER A 379 -12.62 -10.40 -27.69
C SER A 379 -13.95 -10.64 -28.43
N ASN A 380 -14.57 -11.82 -28.30
CA ASN A 380 -15.82 -12.17 -28.97
C ASN A 380 -17.00 -12.27 -27.99
N PRO A 381 -17.96 -11.33 -27.98
CA PRO A 381 -19.01 -11.26 -26.95
C PRO A 381 -19.91 -12.51 -26.83
N PRO A 382 -20.34 -13.16 -27.94
CA PRO A 382 -21.11 -14.40 -27.89
C PRO A 382 -20.38 -15.58 -27.24
N ASP A 383 -19.07 -15.49 -27.04
CA ASP A 383 -18.28 -16.55 -26.42
C ASP A 383 -18.27 -16.46 -24.89
N TRP A 384 -18.82 -15.39 -24.31
CA TRP A 384 -19.04 -15.30 -22.86
C TRP A 384 -20.39 -15.91 -22.47
N GLU A 385 -20.41 -16.60 -21.34
CA GLU A 385 -21.62 -17.00 -20.65
C GLU A 385 -22.31 -15.78 -20.01
N GLU A 386 -23.58 -15.94 -19.66
CA GLU A 386 -24.34 -14.89 -18.99
C GLU A 386 -23.69 -14.53 -17.64
N PRO A 387 -23.58 -13.24 -17.29
CA PRO A 387 -23.18 -12.85 -15.95
C PRO A 387 -24.09 -13.41 -14.86
N VAL A 388 -23.49 -13.98 -13.82
CA VAL A 388 -24.16 -14.55 -12.65
C VAL A 388 -23.82 -13.72 -11.42
N ARG A 389 -24.84 -13.21 -10.72
CA ARG A 389 -24.68 -12.51 -9.44
C ARG A 389 -24.24 -13.49 -8.35
N VAL A 390 -23.23 -13.10 -7.58
CA VAL A 390 -22.61 -13.95 -6.55
C VAL A 390 -23.53 -14.15 -5.35
N LYS A 391 -23.57 -15.39 -4.84
CA LYS A 391 -24.46 -15.83 -3.76
C LYS A 391 -23.70 -16.41 -2.58
N ARG A 392 -24.32 -16.31 -1.40
CA ARG A 392 -23.93 -17.05 -0.20
C ARG A 392 -24.33 -18.52 -0.33
N ARG A 393 -23.81 -19.35 0.58
CA ARG A 393 -24.07 -20.78 0.63
C ARG A 393 -25.56 -21.13 0.77
N ASP A 394 -26.34 -20.28 1.45
CA ASP A 394 -27.79 -20.46 1.65
C ASP A 394 -28.63 -20.06 0.43
N GLY A 395 -27.99 -19.56 -0.64
CA GLY A 395 -28.63 -19.13 -1.88
C GLY A 395 -29.05 -17.66 -1.91
N SER A 396 -28.92 -16.92 -0.80
CA SER A 396 -29.12 -15.46 -0.77
C SER A 396 -27.96 -14.73 -1.46
N PHE A 397 -28.15 -13.47 -1.84
CA PHE A 397 -27.07 -12.67 -2.41
C PHE A 397 -26.11 -12.16 -1.32
N LEU A 398 -24.90 -11.73 -1.73
CA LEU A 398 -23.91 -11.20 -0.78
C LEU A 398 -24.46 -10.05 0.07
N ALA A 399 -25.27 -9.19 -0.54
CA ALA A 399 -26.02 -8.15 0.14
C ALA A 399 -27.38 -7.91 -0.54
N GLU A 400 -28.41 -7.62 0.25
CA GLU A 400 -29.72 -7.16 -0.26
C GLU A 400 -29.78 -5.63 -0.35
N ASP A 401 -28.90 -4.93 0.37
CA ASP A 401 -28.77 -3.47 0.36
C ASP A 401 -27.31 -3.02 0.44
N GLY A 402 -27.06 -1.79 0.00
CA GLY A 402 -25.70 -1.26 -0.18
C GLY A 402 -25.07 -1.72 -1.50
N ILE A 403 -23.75 -1.78 -1.53
CA ILE A 403 -22.96 -2.13 -2.71
C ILE A 403 -22.00 -3.27 -2.38
N THR A 404 -21.81 -4.18 -3.33
CA THR A 404 -20.69 -5.14 -3.32
C THR A 404 -19.93 -4.97 -4.63
N LEU A 405 -18.63 -4.71 -4.56
CA LEU A 405 -17.79 -4.42 -5.71
C LEU A 405 -16.38 -5.00 -5.55
N ASP A 406 -15.59 -4.88 -6.61
CA ASP A 406 -14.15 -5.19 -6.63
C ASP A 406 -13.85 -6.62 -6.17
N MET A 407 -14.59 -7.56 -6.75
CA MET A 407 -14.39 -8.95 -6.39
C MET A 407 -13.15 -9.49 -7.09
N THR A 408 -12.23 -10.05 -6.31
CA THR A 408 -11.03 -10.72 -6.80
C THR A 408 -10.99 -12.16 -6.29
N TYR A 409 -10.10 -12.97 -6.87
CA TYR A 409 -9.92 -14.37 -6.54
C TYR A 409 -8.45 -14.70 -6.29
N PHE A 410 -8.18 -15.59 -5.34
CA PHE A 410 -6.88 -16.26 -5.23
C PHE A 410 -7.01 -17.72 -4.82
N LYS A 411 -5.98 -18.50 -5.17
CA LYS A 411 -5.76 -19.85 -4.68
C LYS A 411 -4.39 -19.97 -4.06
N ALA A 412 -4.33 -20.38 -2.80
CA ALA A 412 -3.10 -20.67 -2.09
C ALA A 412 -3.33 -21.85 -1.14
N ASP A 413 -2.31 -22.67 -0.92
CA ASP A 413 -2.32 -23.77 0.05
C ASP A 413 -3.53 -24.73 -0.08
N GLY A 414 -4.00 -24.92 -1.31
CA GLY A 414 -5.16 -25.77 -1.62
C GLY A 414 -6.52 -25.13 -1.33
N VAL A 415 -6.56 -23.87 -0.87
CA VAL A 415 -7.77 -23.12 -0.55
C VAL A 415 -8.04 -22.07 -1.64
N SER A 416 -9.27 -22.05 -2.13
CA SER A 416 -9.77 -21.08 -3.10
C SER A 416 -10.64 -20.04 -2.41
N CYS A 417 -10.22 -18.78 -2.47
CA CYS A 417 -10.87 -17.66 -1.79
C CYS A 417 -11.28 -16.58 -2.78
N VAL A 418 -12.39 -15.90 -2.48
CA VAL A 418 -12.76 -14.63 -3.09
C VAL A 418 -12.73 -13.54 -2.04
N LEU A 419 -12.31 -12.33 -2.45
CA LEU A 419 -12.43 -11.12 -1.64
C LEU A 419 -13.26 -10.09 -2.38
N TRP A 420 -13.95 -9.22 -1.66
CA TRP A 420 -14.71 -8.12 -2.25
C TRP A 420 -14.88 -6.98 -1.26
N SER A 421 -15.22 -5.79 -1.77
CA SER A 421 -15.59 -4.63 -0.98
C SER A 421 -17.10 -4.59 -0.73
N TYR A 422 -17.51 -4.26 0.50
CA TYR A 422 -18.91 -4.06 0.89
C TYR A 422 -19.10 -2.76 1.66
N ARG A 423 -20.12 -1.97 1.27
CA ARG A 423 -20.51 -0.71 1.95
C ARG A 423 -22.02 -0.56 2.02
N LYS A 424 -22.52 -0.02 3.12
CA LYS A 424 -23.94 0.28 3.34
C LYS A 424 -24.14 1.64 3.99
N GLY A 425 -25.32 2.23 3.81
CA GLY A 425 -25.67 3.52 4.42
C GLY A 425 -24.99 4.72 3.76
N ILE A 426 -24.55 4.57 2.50
CA ILE A 426 -23.75 5.55 1.76
C ILE A 426 -24.44 6.92 1.76
N GLY A 427 -23.69 7.95 2.16
CA GLY A 427 -24.19 9.33 2.19
C GLY A 427 -25.17 9.62 3.34
N THR A 428 -25.30 8.71 4.30
CA THR A 428 -26.13 8.88 5.50
C THR A 428 -25.25 8.89 6.76
N PRO A 429 -25.78 9.31 7.92
CA PRO A 429 -25.07 9.16 9.20
C PRO A 429 -24.79 7.70 9.63
N LEU A 430 -25.31 6.70 8.91
CA LEU A 430 -25.10 5.27 9.15
C LEU A 430 -24.16 4.63 8.13
N ASP A 431 -23.35 5.45 7.45
CA ASP A 431 -22.35 4.97 6.49
C ASP A 431 -21.32 4.10 7.19
N THR A 432 -21.21 2.85 6.74
CA THR A 432 -20.27 1.88 7.32
C THR A 432 -18.84 2.10 6.84
N GLY A 433 -18.65 2.89 5.77
CA GLY A 433 -17.46 2.81 4.94
C GLY A 433 -17.38 1.50 4.14
N SER A 434 -16.54 1.49 3.10
CA SER A 434 -16.24 0.28 2.34
C SER A 434 -15.29 -0.60 3.13
N MET A 435 -15.60 -1.89 3.23
CA MET A 435 -14.86 -2.87 4.00
C MET A 435 -14.54 -4.08 3.14
N ILE A 436 -13.40 -4.72 3.34
CA ILE A 436 -13.02 -5.91 2.59
C ILE A 436 -13.46 -7.16 3.35
N TYR A 437 -14.16 -8.04 2.64
CA TYR A 437 -14.57 -9.35 3.11
C TYR A 437 -13.83 -10.45 2.34
N ILE A 438 -13.69 -11.62 2.98
CA ILE A 438 -13.12 -12.84 2.39
C ILE A 438 -14.05 -14.03 2.66
N ALA A 439 -14.15 -14.95 1.69
CA ALA A 439 -14.85 -16.23 1.85
C ALA A 439 -14.25 -17.29 0.92
N THR A 440 -14.48 -18.57 1.24
CA THR A 440 -14.08 -19.68 0.37
C THR A 440 -15.13 -19.99 -0.70
N ILE A 441 -14.69 -20.59 -1.81
CA ILE A 441 -15.55 -21.09 -2.90
C ILE A 441 -15.13 -22.51 -3.31
N GLU A 442 -16.00 -23.23 -4.02
CA GLU A 442 -15.61 -24.40 -4.81
C GLU A 442 -15.34 -23.95 -6.25
N GLU A 443 -14.23 -24.40 -6.84
CA GLU A 443 -13.80 -23.93 -8.18
C GLU A 443 -14.76 -24.32 -9.31
N ASN A 444 -15.57 -25.37 -9.12
CA ASN A 444 -16.57 -25.80 -10.10
C ASN A 444 -17.88 -24.98 -10.05
N ASN A 445 -18.06 -24.14 -9.03
CA ASN A 445 -19.20 -23.26 -8.86
C ASN A 445 -18.79 -21.96 -8.12
N PRO A 446 -17.90 -21.15 -8.72
CA PRO A 446 -17.24 -20.05 -8.01
C PRO A 446 -18.17 -18.88 -7.66
N ALA A 447 -19.35 -18.81 -8.27
CA ALA A 447 -20.36 -17.79 -7.97
C ALA A 447 -21.17 -18.08 -6.68
N VAL A 448 -20.86 -19.15 -5.95
CA VAL A 448 -21.51 -19.51 -4.68
C VAL A 448 -20.45 -19.73 -3.59
N LEU A 449 -20.53 -18.94 -2.52
CA LEU A 449 -19.65 -19.08 -1.36
C LEU A 449 -19.87 -20.42 -0.64
N THR A 450 -18.79 -20.98 -0.08
CA THR A 450 -18.81 -22.21 0.73
C THR A 450 -18.68 -21.93 2.23
N SER A 451 -18.17 -20.75 2.61
CA SER A 451 -18.11 -20.24 3.98
C SER A 451 -19.02 -19.04 4.18
N GLU A 452 -19.20 -18.64 5.45
CA GLU A 452 -19.70 -17.30 5.76
C GLU A 452 -18.64 -16.24 5.38
N PRO A 453 -19.07 -15.03 4.95
CA PRO A 453 -18.17 -13.89 4.79
C PRO A 453 -17.47 -13.51 6.10
N VAL A 454 -16.15 -13.40 6.05
CA VAL A 454 -15.33 -12.86 7.14
C VAL A 454 -14.94 -11.43 6.80
N LEU A 455 -15.16 -10.50 7.73
CA LEU A 455 -14.66 -9.13 7.61
C LEU A 455 -13.15 -9.15 7.83
N LEU A 456 -12.39 -8.80 6.79
CA LEU A 456 -10.93 -8.86 6.81
C LEU A 456 -10.30 -7.52 7.22
N THR A 457 -10.76 -6.40 6.68
CA THR A 457 -10.28 -5.07 7.06
C THR A 457 -11.35 -3.99 6.92
N ARG A 458 -11.19 -2.94 7.73
CA ARG A 458 -11.97 -1.69 7.72
C ARG A 458 -11.04 -0.47 7.61
N PRO A 459 -11.52 0.66 7.05
CA PRO A 459 -10.77 1.90 6.91
C PRO A 459 -10.67 2.66 8.23
N LEU A 460 -9.79 2.18 9.11
CA LEU A 460 -9.63 2.71 10.47
C LEU A 460 -8.49 3.73 10.58
N PHE A 461 -7.54 3.75 9.65
CA PHE A 461 -6.47 4.73 9.68
C PHE A 461 -6.89 6.04 9.00
N GLY A 462 -6.34 7.16 9.47
CA GLY A 462 -6.65 8.49 8.92
C GLY A 462 -6.31 8.66 7.43
N TRP A 463 -5.43 7.83 6.87
CA TRP A 463 -5.18 7.82 5.42
C TRP A 463 -6.21 7.02 4.62
N GLU A 464 -6.94 6.09 5.26
CA GLU A 464 -8.03 5.30 4.67
C GLU A 464 -9.39 6.03 4.76
N ASN A 465 -9.52 6.88 5.77
CA ASN A 465 -10.70 7.69 6.07
C ASN A 465 -10.37 9.18 5.96
N ILE A 466 -10.48 9.73 4.76
CA ILE A 466 -10.02 11.07 4.43
C ILE A 466 -10.91 11.70 3.34
N GLN A 467 -11.05 13.03 3.38
CA GLN A 467 -11.85 13.80 2.42
C GLN A 467 -13.32 13.33 2.33
N GLY A 468 -13.89 12.82 3.42
CA GLY A 468 -15.25 12.30 3.46
C GLY A 468 -15.42 10.95 2.74
N THR A 469 -14.31 10.30 2.35
CA THR A 469 -14.31 8.95 1.80
C THR A 469 -13.74 8.00 2.84
N ILE A 470 -14.52 6.98 3.19
CA ILE A 470 -14.22 6.00 4.24
C ILE A 470 -14.06 4.65 3.52
N ASN A 471 -12.84 4.28 3.13
CA ASN A 471 -12.68 3.30 2.04
C ASN A 471 -11.59 2.24 2.30
N ASN A 472 -11.98 0.97 2.22
CA ASN A 472 -11.14 -0.16 1.86
C ASN A 472 -11.82 -0.86 0.68
N GLU A 473 -11.21 -0.81 -0.51
CA GLU A 473 -11.75 -1.42 -1.73
C GLU A 473 -10.62 -1.91 -2.64
N GLY A 474 -10.94 -2.39 -3.85
CA GLY A 474 -9.95 -2.87 -4.82
C GLY A 474 -8.94 -3.87 -4.26
N PRO A 475 -9.35 -4.92 -3.51
CA PRO A 475 -8.41 -5.94 -3.07
C PRO A 475 -7.81 -6.65 -4.27
N TYR A 476 -6.50 -6.86 -4.30
CA TYR A 476 -5.85 -7.68 -5.31
C TYR A 476 -4.70 -8.52 -4.71
N PRO A 477 -4.71 -9.85 -4.90
CA PRO A 477 -3.75 -10.75 -4.29
C PRO A 477 -2.41 -10.78 -5.02
N LEU A 478 -1.32 -10.83 -4.26
CA LEU A 478 0.02 -11.20 -4.72
C LEU A 478 0.49 -12.42 -3.91
N ILE A 479 0.63 -13.54 -4.60
CA ILE A 479 1.00 -14.82 -3.99
C ILE A 479 2.49 -15.06 -4.22
N THR A 480 3.21 -15.31 -3.13
CA THR A 480 4.64 -15.66 -3.13
C THR A 480 4.83 -17.06 -2.54
N GLU A 481 6.09 -17.53 -2.52
CA GLU A 481 6.45 -18.80 -1.88
C GLU A 481 6.23 -18.76 -0.36
N ASP A 482 6.41 -17.60 0.28
CA ASP A 482 6.39 -17.46 1.74
C ASP A 482 5.13 -16.79 2.28
N HIS A 483 4.44 -15.97 1.49
CA HIS A 483 3.27 -15.20 1.92
C HIS A 483 2.17 -15.10 0.86
N VAL A 484 0.94 -14.89 1.32
CA VAL A 484 -0.13 -14.24 0.55
C VAL A 484 -0.20 -12.78 0.98
N TYR A 485 -0.08 -11.87 0.02
CA TYR A 485 -0.31 -10.44 0.20
C TYR A 485 -1.63 -10.05 -0.44
N ILE A 486 -2.38 -9.16 0.20
CA ILE A 486 -3.55 -8.51 -0.42
C ILE A 486 -3.27 -7.02 -0.43
N ALA A 487 -2.95 -6.48 -1.59
CA ALA A 487 -2.96 -5.04 -1.78
C ALA A 487 -4.42 -4.58 -1.82
N TYR A 488 -4.72 -3.44 -1.23
CA TYR A 488 -6.05 -2.84 -1.29
C TYR A 488 -5.92 -1.32 -1.32
N SER A 489 -6.99 -0.62 -1.64
CA SER A 489 -6.96 0.84 -1.71
C SER A 489 -7.82 1.49 -0.64
N GLY A 490 -7.34 2.63 -0.13
CA GLY A 490 -8.05 3.46 0.82
C GLY A 490 -7.92 4.94 0.51
N GLY A 491 -8.72 5.75 1.19
CA GLY A 491 -8.85 7.18 0.90
C GLY A 491 -9.80 7.48 -0.27
N ALA A 492 -9.64 8.64 -0.91
CA ALA A 492 -10.59 9.12 -1.91
C ALA A 492 -10.42 8.44 -3.29
N ALA A 493 -11.26 7.46 -3.62
CA ALA A 493 -11.21 6.61 -4.83
C ALA A 493 -11.09 7.30 -6.20
N GLY A 494 -11.33 8.60 -6.25
CA GLY A 494 -11.13 9.39 -7.46
C GLY A 494 -10.47 10.72 -7.18
N GLY A 495 -9.68 10.85 -6.10
CA GLY A 495 -8.91 12.05 -5.74
C GLY A 495 -7.48 11.73 -5.30
N TYR A 496 -6.63 12.76 -5.21
CA TYR A 496 -5.18 12.60 -4.94
C TYR A 496 -4.81 11.87 -3.63
N THR A 497 -5.74 11.76 -2.67
CA THR A 497 -5.50 11.10 -1.38
C THR A 497 -5.71 9.59 -1.41
N TYR A 498 -6.14 9.03 -2.54
CA TYR A 498 -6.17 7.58 -2.72
C TYR A 498 -4.77 6.99 -2.55
N ALA A 499 -4.71 5.83 -1.90
CA ALA A 499 -3.45 5.17 -1.59
C ALA A 499 -3.65 3.66 -1.47
N VAL A 500 -2.58 2.91 -1.68
CA VAL A 500 -2.55 1.45 -1.56
C VAL A 500 -2.07 1.06 -0.17
N GLY A 501 -2.84 0.23 0.54
CA GLY A 501 -2.44 -0.50 1.73
C GLY A 501 -2.10 -1.95 1.42
N LEU A 502 -1.60 -2.68 2.43
CA LEU A 502 -1.20 -4.08 2.30
C LEU A 502 -1.63 -4.90 3.50
N LEU A 503 -2.26 -6.03 3.25
CA LEU A 503 -2.41 -7.13 4.21
C LEU A 503 -1.41 -8.23 3.85
N SER A 504 -0.91 -8.93 4.86
CA SER A 504 0.03 -10.05 4.67
C SER A 504 -0.29 -11.18 5.63
N ILE A 505 -0.21 -12.42 5.14
CA ILE A 505 -0.31 -13.64 5.93
C ILE A 505 0.75 -14.63 5.42
N PRO A 506 1.48 -15.34 6.29
CA PRO A 506 2.37 -16.41 5.86
C PRO A 506 1.63 -17.55 5.15
N ARG A 507 2.28 -18.23 4.21
CA ARG A 507 1.75 -19.47 3.61
C ARG A 507 1.45 -20.50 4.69
N GLY A 508 0.35 -21.23 4.50
CA GLY A 508 -0.18 -22.19 5.47
C GLY A 508 -0.96 -21.56 6.64
N GLY A 509 -1.10 -20.23 6.69
CA GLY A 509 -2.00 -19.55 7.61
C GLY A 509 -3.49 -19.79 7.29
N ASP A 510 -4.36 -19.60 8.28
CA ASP A 510 -5.81 -19.66 8.05
C ASP A 510 -6.29 -18.35 7.42
N PHE A 511 -6.60 -18.38 6.12
CA PHE A 511 -7.05 -17.20 5.39
C PHE A 511 -8.38 -16.63 5.89
N LEU A 512 -9.21 -17.43 6.58
CA LEU A 512 -10.48 -16.98 7.16
C LEU A 512 -10.34 -16.49 8.61
N ASP A 513 -9.17 -16.57 9.23
CA ASP A 513 -8.88 -15.92 10.51
C ASP A 513 -8.37 -14.50 10.27
N ALA A 514 -9.25 -13.51 10.42
CA ALA A 514 -8.88 -12.10 10.27
C ALA A 514 -7.73 -11.68 11.21
N GLY A 515 -7.58 -12.32 12.38
CA GLY A 515 -6.49 -12.06 13.31
C GLY A 515 -5.12 -12.58 12.86
N ALA A 516 -5.08 -13.50 11.89
CA ALA A 516 -3.85 -14.02 11.32
C ALA A 516 -3.24 -13.07 10.26
N TRP A 517 -4.01 -12.10 9.77
CA TRP A 517 -3.54 -11.13 8.78
C TRP A 517 -2.88 -9.92 9.46
N ARG A 518 -1.67 -9.59 9.02
CA ARG A 518 -0.98 -8.35 9.39
C ARG A 518 -1.34 -7.24 8.42
N LYS A 519 -1.99 -6.19 8.92
CA LYS A 519 -2.29 -4.95 8.19
C LYS A 519 -1.15 -3.93 8.33
N ALA A 520 -0.64 -3.40 7.22
CA ALA A 520 0.33 -2.31 7.24
C ALA A 520 -0.32 -1.02 7.78
N GLY A 521 0.33 -0.37 8.74
CA GLY A 521 -0.18 0.88 9.35
C GLY A 521 -0.04 2.12 8.45
N THR A 522 0.85 2.06 7.45
CA THR A 522 1.09 3.10 6.45
C THR A 522 0.75 2.62 5.05
N PRO A 523 0.37 3.52 4.13
CA PRO A 523 0.22 3.14 2.73
C PRO A 523 1.58 2.69 2.16
N VAL A 524 1.54 1.64 1.35
CA VAL A 524 2.68 1.11 0.59
C VAL A 524 2.84 1.77 -0.78
N LEU A 525 1.82 2.52 -1.24
CA LEU A 525 1.90 3.42 -2.39
C LEU A 525 0.96 4.62 -2.17
N SER A 526 1.45 5.84 -2.42
CA SER A 526 0.71 7.09 -2.26
C SER A 526 1.17 8.13 -3.28
N TYR A 527 0.52 9.31 -3.32
CA TYR A 527 0.93 10.41 -4.21
C TYR A 527 2.34 10.97 -3.93
N TYR A 528 2.97 10.60 -2.81
CA TYR A 528 4.39 10.87 -2.57
C TYR A 528 5.33 9.81 -3.17
N SER A 529 4.81 8.62 -3.48
CA SER A 529 5.62 7.47 -3.91
C SER A 529 6.04 7.56 -5.38
N ALA A 530 5.13 8.01 -6.24
CA ALA A 530 5.33 8.15 -7.68
C ALA A 530 5.14 9.60 -8.11
N ASN A 531 6.24 10.29 -8.45
CA ASN A 531 6.19 11.69 -8.86
C ASN A 531 5.26 11.88 -10.06
N GLY A 532 4.28 12.78 -9.92
CA GLY A 532 3.32 13.11 -10.98
C GLY A 532 2.16 12.13 -11.11
N VAL A 533 2.04 11.14 -10.22
CA VAL A 533 0.86 10.26 -10.12
C VAL A 533 0.15 10.53 -8.80
N TYR A 534 -1.03 11.12 -8.87
CA TYR A 534 -1.83 11.48 -7.70
C TYR A 534 -2.90 10.44 -7.45
N GLY A 535 -3.13 10.07 -6.18
CA GLY A 535 -4.14 9.07 -5.86
C GLY A 535 -3.89 7.68 -6.46
N PRO A 536 -2.69 7.09 -6.36
CA PRO A 536 -2.46 5.75 -6.91
C PRO A 536 -3.29 4.70 -6.16
N GLY A 537 -4.07 3.91 -6.88
CA GLY A 537 -4.84 2.81 -6.29
C GLY A 537 -5.59 1.94 -7.28
N HIS A 538 -6.47 1.10 -6.73
CA HIS A 538 -7.14 -0.03 -7.37
C HIS A 538 -6.17 -0.82 -8.25
N ASN A 539 -5.18 -1.41 -7.61
CA ASN A 539 -4.08 -2.05 -8.30
C ASN A 539 -4.42 -3.47 -8.74
N SER A 540 -3.64 -3.99 -9.68
CA SER A 540 -3.57 -5.41 -10.01
C SER A 540 -2.13 -5.86 -10.19
N PHE A 541 -1.90 -7.18 -10.17
CA PHE A 541 -0.60 -7.78 -10.42
C PHE A 541 -0.66 -8.80 -11.54
N PHE A 542 0.38 -8.85 -12.37
CA PHE A 542 0.59 -9.92 -13.33
C PHE A 542 2.09 -10.20 -13.50
N ARG A 543 2.42 -11.31 -14.15
CA ARG A 543 3.79 -11.61 -14.58
C ARG A 543 3.91 -11.36 -16.07
N ASP A 544 4.90 -10.58 -16.49
CA ASP A 544 5.18 -10.36 -17.91
C ASP A 544 5.92 -11.56 -18.54
N ALA A 545 6.17 -11.51 -19.84
CA ALA A 545 6.88 -12.56 -20.57
C ALA A 545 8.34 -12.75 -20.11
N ASP A 546 8.93 -11.79 -19.41
CA ASP A 546 10.26 -11.90 -18.80
C ASP A 546 10.20 -12.50 -17.38
N GLY A 547 8.99 -12.77 -16.87
CA GLY A 547 8.74 -13.34 -15.53
C GLY A 547 8.71 -12.31 -14.40
N GLU A 548 8.88 -11.02 -14.71
CA GLU A 548 8.85 -9.94 -13.74
C GLU A 548 7.43 -9.72 -13.23
N VAL A 549 7.29 -9.49 -11.92
CA VAL A 549 6.01 -9.11 -11.33
C VAL A 549 5.78 -7.63 -11.61
N MET A 550 4.69 -7.35 -12.30
CA MET A 550 4.26 -6.01 -12.68
C MET A 550 3.03 -5.62 -11.87
N MET A 551 2.95 -4.36 -11.49
CA MET A 551 1.79 -3.76 -10.83
C MET A 551 1.16 -2.75 -11.79
N LEU A 552 -0.13 -2.93 -12.09
CA LEU A 552 -0.94 -1.85 -12.65
C LEU A 552 -1.72 -1.17 -11.54
N TYR A 553 -2.06 0.09 -11.74
CA TYR A 553 -2.92 0.88 -10.87
C TYR A 553 -3.43 2.08 -11.67
N HIS A 554 -4.41 2.79 -11.16
CA HIS A 554 -4.78 4.09 -11.72
C HIS A 554 -4.32 5.24 -10.82
N GLY A 555 -4.23 6.43 -11.40
CA GLY A 555 -4.06 7.68 -10.68
C GLY A 555 -4.44 8.87 -11.55
N GLU A 556 -4.31 10.07 -11.02
CA GLU A 556 -4.59 11.33 -11.69
C GLU A 556 -3.30 12.05 -12.07
N GLN A 557 -3.36 12.84 -13.15
CA GLN A 557 -2.23 13.65 -13.63
C GLN A 557 -2.07 14.97 -12.88
N GLU A 558 -3.10 15.40 -12.16
CA GLU A 558 -3.14 16.66 -11.44
C GLU A 558 -3.57 16.42 -10.00
N LEU A 559 -3.08 17.26 -9.08
CA LEU A 559 -3.47 17.19 -7.69
C LEU A 559 -4.85 17.83 -7.51
N VAL A 560 -5.90 17.04 -7.71
CA VAL A 560 -7.30 17.49 -7.59
C VAL A 560 -8.10 16.59 -6.66
N LYS A 561 -9.18 17.13 -6.10
CA LYS A 561 -10.08 16.39 -5.19
C LYS A 561 -10.88 15.32 -5.92
N SER A 562 -11.21 15.58 -7.18
CA SER A 562 -11.73 14.55 -8.05
C SER A 562 -11.31 14.78 -9.49
N GLY A 563 -10.68 13.78 -10.10
CA GLY A 563 -10.07 13.89 -11.43
C GLY A 563 -10.38 12.71 -12.34
N ARG A 564 -9.96 12.86 -13.60
CA ARG A 564 -9.97 11.74 -14.55
C ARG A 564 -8.85 10.78 -14.18
N ARG A 565 -9.20 9.53 -13.91
CA ARG A 565 -8.25 8.48 -13.58
C ARG A 565 -7.61 7.92 -14.86
N CYS A 566 -6.34 7.58 -14.75
CA CYS A 566 -5.52 7.10 -15.84
C CYS A 566 -4.71 5.88 -15.38
N THR A 567 -4.52 4.91 -16.27
CA THR A 567 -3.71 3.72 -16.00
C THR A 567 -2.22 4.07 -15.89
N ALA A 568 -1.57 3.47 -14.90
CA ALA A 568 -0.14 3.49 -14.65
C ALA A 568 0.35 2.04 -14.47
N MET A 569 1.64 1.80 -14.68
CA MET A 569 2.25 0.49 -14.44
C MET A 569 3.74 0.62 -14.16
N HIS A 570 4.25 -0.20 -13.25
CA HIS A 570 5.67 -0.41 -13.04
C HIS A 570 5.92 -1.79 -12.43
N ARG A 571 7.20 -2.15 -12.31
CA ARG A 571 7.64 -3.43 -11.76
C ARG A 571 7.55 -3.43 -10.23
N VAL A 572 7.10 -4.53 -9.64
CA VAL A 572 7.22 -4.78 -8.21
C VAL A 572 8.63 -5.24 -7.90
N HIS A 573 9.28 -4.59 -6.95
CA HIS A 573 10.55 -5.06 -6.42
C HIS A 573 10.32 -5.94 -5.18
N PHE A 574 11.19 -6.91 -4.92
CA PHE A 574 11.18 -7.68 -3.69
C PHE A 574 12.45 -7.34 -2.90
N ASN A 575 12.26 -6.92 -1.64
CA ASN A 575 13.36 -6.51 -0.77
C ASN A 575 14.21 -7.71 -0.32
N ALA A 576 15.24 -7.48 0.49
CA ALA A 576 16.16 -8.52 0.95
C ALA A 576 15.50 -9.60 1.82
N LYS A 577 14.29 -9.33 2.34
CA LYS A 577 13.45 -10.27 3.09
C LYS A 577 12.42 -11.00 2.21
N GLY A 578 12.39 -10.74 0.89
CA GLY A 578 11.41 -11.31 -0.03
C GLY A 578 10.04 -10.63 0.02
N GLU A 579 9.91 -9.46 0.67
CA GLU A 579 8.64 -8.73 0.75
C GLU A 579 8.49 -7.78 -0.45
N PRO A 580 7.28 -7.62 -1.00
CA PRO A 580 7.04 -6.74 -2.13
C PRO A 580 7.14 -5.25 -1.73
N VAL A 581 7.81 -4.46 -2.57
CA VAL A 581 7.99 -3.02 -2.43
C VAL A 581 7.53 -2.34 -3.72
N PHE A 582 6.54 -1.45 -3.58
CA PHE A 582 5.82 -0.87 -4.71
C PHE A 582 6.31 0.51 -5.14
N ASP A 583 7.25 1.11 -4.42
CA ASP A 583 7.72 2.48 -4.65
C ASP A 583 9.15 2.57 -5.21
N VAL A 584 9.70 1.44 -5.65
CA VAL A 584 10.98 1.35 -6.38
C VAL A 584 10.73 1.67 -7.86
N ILE A 585 10.62 2.96 -8.16
CA ILE A 585 10.18 3.48 -9.47
C ILE A 585 11.22 4.43 -10.07
N GLY A 586 11.37 4.41 -11.40
CA GLY A 586 12.24 5.34 -12.12
C GLY A 586 13.70 5.21 -11.69
N GLU A 587 14.36 6.31 -11.33
CA GLU A 587 15.77 6.30 -10.90
C GLU A 587 16.01 5.51 -9.60
N TYR A 588 14.96 5.18 -8.85
CA TYR A 588 15.07 4.24 -7.75
C TYR A 588 15.20 2.79 -8.23
N ASP A 589 14.58 2.41 -9.36
CA ASP A 589 14.69 1.03 -9.90
C ASP A 589 15.99 0.80 -10.67
N LEU A 590 16.37 1.73 -11.55
CA LEU A 590 17.62 1.62 -12.30
C LEU A 590 18.16 3.01 -12.64
N LYS A 591 19.31 3.34 -12.02
CA LYS A 591 19.96 4.64 -12.21
C LYS A 591 20.60 4.73 -13.58
N ALA A 592 20.31 5.80 -14.31
CA ALA A 592 20.81 5.98 -15.67
C ALA A 592 22.35 5.94 -15.77
N GLU A 593 23.05 6.40 -14.74
CA GLU A 593 24.52 6.45 -14.65
C GLU A 593 25.16 5.05 -14.50
N LEU A 594 24.39 4.05 -14.05
CA LEU A 594 24.87 2.69 -13.81
C LEU A 594 24.59 1.73 -14.98
N CYS A 595 23.79 2.16 -15.97
CA CYS A 595 23.29 1.28 -17.03
C CYS A 595 24.32 0.81 -18.06
N GLU A 596 25.50 1.44 -18.14
CA GLU A 596 26.54 1.11 -19.11
C GLU A 596 27.41 -0.04 -18.61
N LEU A 597 27.50 -1.11 -19.39
CA LEU A 597 28.18 -2.36 -19.05
C LEU A 597 29.12 -2.82 -20.16
N SER A 598 30.06 -3.69 -19.80
CA SER A 598 30.96 -4.35 -20.74
C SER A 598 31.28 -5.76 -20.25
N ILE A 599 31.34 -6.71 -21.18
CA ILE A 599 31.72 -8.11 -20.92
C ILE A 599 32.75 -8.57 -21.96
N GLU A 600 33.55 -9.57 -21.61
CA GLU A 600 34.39 -10.30 -22.56
C GLU A 600 33.63 -11.54 -23.07
N VAL A 601 33.51 -11.69 -24.39
CA VAL A 601 32.89 -12.86 -25.03
C VAL A 601 33.99 -13.77 -25.57
N GLU A 602 34.11 -14.96 -24.99
CA GLU A 602 35.03 -16.01 -25.41
C GLU A 602 34.36 -16.94 -26.43
N VAL A 603 34.83 -16.91 -27.68
CA VAL A 603 34.43 -17.83 -28.75
C VAL A 603 35.42 -18.99 -28.78
N GLY A 604 34.90 -20.21 -28.68
CA GLY A 604 35.67 -21.46 -28.50
C GLY A 604 36.08 -22.18 -29.77
#